data_AF-A0A913Z895-F1
#
_entry.id   AF-A0A913Z895-F1
#
_cell.length_a   1.000
_cell.length_b   1.000
_cell.length_c   1.000
_cell.angle_alpha   90.00
_cell.angle_beta   90.00
_cell.angle_gamma   90.00
#
_symmetry.space_group_name_H-M   'P 1'
#
loop_
_entity.id
_entity.type
_entity.pdbx_description
1 polymer ?
#
loop_
_entity_poly.entity_id
_entity_poly.type
_entity_poly.pdbx_seq_one_letter_code
_entity_poly.pdbx_strand_id
1 'polypeptide(L)'
;MPPAQRAKNMKFSLKDPTQFFIATDSGCILHGSRHGDRVSPRRYRKQTDSPGEVIHLDFSPFGLPCFLAGSSDGSICLYGLTQGKGPFH
;
A
#
# COMPACT_ATOMS: atom_id res chain seq x y z
N MET A 1 17.95 -14.29 9.03
CA MET A 1 16.55 -13.81 9.02
C MET A 1 16.56 -12.39 8.51
N PRO A 2 15.79 -12.02 7.48
CA PRO A 2 15.60 -10.61 7.16
C PRO A 2 15.03 -9.88 8.39
N PRO A 3 15.40 -8.61 8.62
CA PRO A 3 14.86 -7.86 9.75
C PRO A 3 13.33 -7.86 9.69
N ALA A 4 12.70 -8.03 10.86
CA ALA A 4 11.25 -7.99 10.96
C ALA A 4 10.74 -6.62 10.50
N GLN A 5 9.82 -6.60 9.55
CA GLN A 5 9.19 -5.36 9.07
C GLN A 5 8.27 -4.80 10.15
N ARG A 6 8.35 -3.49 10.42
CA ARG A 6 7.47 -2.82 11.38
C ARG A 6 6.39 -2.04 10.65
N ALA A 7 5.16 -2.17 11.14
CA ALA A 7 4.05 -1.35 10.67
C ALA A 7 4.18 0.09 11.22
N LYS A 8 3.97 1.09 10.35
CA LYS A 8 4.02 2.52 10.69
C LYS A 8 2.64 3.17 10.66
N ASN A 9 1.79 2.74 9.73
CA ASN A 9 0.42 3.22 9.59
C ASN A 9 -0.46 2.14 8.97
N MET A 10 -1.76 2.16 9.25
CA MET A 10 -2.73 1.30 8.57
C MET A 10 -3.99 2.07 8.19
N LYS A 11 -4.58 1.71 7.05
CA LYS A 11 -5.84 2.27 6.55
C LYS A 11 -6.68 1.16 5.93
N PHE A 12 -7.99 1.20 6.17
CA PHE A 12 -8.94 0.37 5.43
C PHE A 12 -9.27 1.03 4.09
N SER A 13 -9.57 0.23 3.08
CA SER A 13 -10.09 0.74 1.82
C SER A 13 -11.45 1.38 2.04
N LEU A 14 -11.63 2.60 1.53
CA LEU A 14 -12.92 3.29 1.55
C LEU A 14 -13.95 2.62 0.63
N LYS A 15 -13.50 1.82 -0.35
CA LYS A 15 -14.37 1.15 -1.32
C LYS A 15 -14.76 -0.27 -0.89
N ASP A 16 -13.85 -0.95 -0.20
CA ASP A 16 -14.03 -2.34 0.24
C ASP A 16 -13.48 -2.49 1.68
N PRO A 17 -14.34 -2.42 2.71
CA PRO A 17 -13.92 -2.51 4.11
C PRO A 17 -13.25 -3.83 4.50
N THR A 18 -13.31 -4.85 3.62
CA THR A 18 -12.57 -6.11 3.84
C THR A 18 -11.09 -5.95 3.53
N GLN A 19 -10.70 -4.96 2.73
CA GLN A 19 -9.31 -4.71 2.34
C GLN A 19 -8.64 -3.66 3.21
N PHE A 20 -7.35 -3.86 3.50
CA PHE A 20 -6.54 -2.94 4.29
C PHE A 20 -5.13 -2.81 3.73
N PHE A 21 -4.51 -1.69 4.07
CA PHE A 21 -3.19 -1.29 3.60
C PHE A 21 -2.32 -0.91 4.79
N ILE A 22 -1.06 -1.38 4.79
CA ILE A 22 -0.10 -1.17 5.87
C ILE A 22 1.15 -0.52 5.32
N ALA A 23 1.50 0.66 5.81
CA ALA A 23 2.78 1.31 5.56
C ALA A 23 3.86 0.67 6.46
N THR A 24 5.05 0.44 5.91
CA THR A 24 6.15 -0.23 6.61
C THR A 24 7.44 0.59 6.59
N ASP A 25 8.31 0.31 7.56
CA ASP A 25 9.68 0.83 7.63
C ASP A 25 10.58 0.39 6.45
N SER A 26 10.26 -0.73 5.80
CA SER A 26 10.97 -1.20 4.60
C SER A 26 10.68 -0.43 3.31
N GLY A 27 9.96 0.70 3.40
CA GLY A 27 9.56 1.51 2.25
C GLY A 27 8.52 0.85 1.33
N CYS A 28 7.85 -0.19 1.83
CA CYS A 28 6.79 -0.92 1.14
C CYS A 28 5.43 -0.67 1.79
N ILE A 29 4.37 -0.87 1.00
CA ILE A 29 2.98 -0.81 1.45
C ILE A 29 2.38 -2.19 1.20
N LEU A 30 1.95 -2.87 2.25
CA LEU A 30 1.33 -4.18 2.15
C LEU A 30 -0.17 -4.02 1.95
N HIS A 31 -0.76 -4.85 1.10
CA HIS A 31 -2.19 -4.92 0.87
C HIS A 31 -2.70 -6.30 1.31
N GLY A 32 -3.71 -6.32 2.17
CA GLY A 32 -4.30 -7.53 2.74
C GLY A 32 -5.83 -7.50 2.76
N SER A 33 -6.43 -8.66 3.04
CA SER A 33 -7.86 -8.84 3.29
C SER A 33 -8.09 -9.36 4.71
N ARG A 34 -9.15 -8.89 5.36
CA ARG A 34 -9.60 -9.32 6.70
C ARG A 34 -9.96 -10.80 6.75
N HIS A 35 -10.51 -11.33 5.66
CA HIS A 35 -10.96 -12.73 5.58
C HIS A 35 -9.89 -13.66 5.00
N GLY A 36 -8.70 -13.14 4.72
CA GLY A 36 -7.61 -13.93 4.14
C GLY A 36 -7.72 -14.15 2.64
N ASP A 37 -8.69 -13.51 1.98
CA ASP A 37 -8.86 -13.59 0.53
C ASP A 37 -7.63 -13.07 -0.23
N ARG A 38 -7.48 -13.57 -1.46
CA ARG A 38 -6.41 -13.16 -2.35
C ARG A 38 -6.65 -11.73 -2.81
N VAL A 39 -5.78 -10.81 -2.41
CA VAL A 39 -5.77 -9.44 -2.91
C VAL A 39 -4.66 -9.22 -3.93
N SER A 40 -4.90 -8.33 -4.89
CA SER A 40 -3.94 -7.96 -5.91
C SER A 40 -4.00 -6.45 -6.19
N PRO A 41 -2.85 -5.76 -6.28
CA PRO A 41 -1.51 -6.24 -5.95
C PRO A 41 -1.32 -6.41 -4.44
N ARG A 42 -0.46 -7.35 -3.99
CA ARG A 42 -0.19 -7.59 -2.56
C ARG A 42 0.75 -6.58 -1.91
N ARG A 43 1.52 -5.86 -2.72
CA ARG A 43 2.53 -4.89 -2.26
C ARG A 43 2.67 -3.76 -3.26
N TYR A 44 2.84 -2.55 -2.74
CA TYR A 44 3.26 -1.37 -3.50
C TYR A 44 4.64 -0.92 -2.99
N ARG A 45 5.50 -0.48 -3.89
CA ARG A 45 6.82 0.06 -3.58
C ARG A 45 7.25 1.00 -4.70
N LYS A 46 8.02 2.04 -4.36
CA LYS A 46 8.73 2.86 -5.35
C LYS A 46 9.82 2.01 -6.04
N GLN A 47 10.04 2.23 -7.33
CA GLN A 47 11.23 1.70 -8.03
C GLN A 47 12.40 2.65 -7.77
N THR A 48 13.04 2.49 -6.61
CA THR A 48 14.24 3.25 -6.22
C THR A 48 15.16 2.33 -5.45
N ASP A 49 16.46 2.62 -5.49
CA ASP A 49 17.51 1.79 -4.88
C ASP A 49 17.46 1.85 -3.34
N SER A 50 16.95 2.95 -2.77
CA SER A 50 16.88 3.17 -1.32
C SER A 50 15.52 3.75 -0.90
N PRO A 51 14.45 2.93 -0.86
CA PRO A 51 13.13 3.41 -0.49
C PRO A 51 13.10 3.74 1.02
N GLY A 52 12.88 5.02 1.36
CA GLY A 52 12.68 5.45 2.74
C GLY A 52 11.40 4.87 3.36
N GLU A 53 11.29 4.92 4.69
CA GLU A 53 10.13 4.39 5.42
C GLU A 53 8.84 5.03 4.91
N VAL A 54 7.78 4.25 4.69
CA VAL A 54 6.44 4.82 4.45
C VAL A 54 5.80 5.06 5.81
N ILE A 55 5.38 6.29 6.07
CA ILE A 55 4.89 6.72 7.39
C ILE A 55 3.42 7.14 7.37
N HIS A 56 2.88 7.54 6.22
CA HIS A 56 1.49 7.96 6.08
C HIS A 56 0.83 7.35 4.85
N LEU A 57 -0.47 7.04 4.98
CA LEU A 57 -1.35 6.64 3.89
C LEU A 57 -2.60 7.51 3.92
N ASP A 58 -3.04 7.97 2.75
CA ASP A 58 -4.29 8.69 2.60
C ASP A 58 -5.04 8.28 1.33
N PHE A 59 -6.29 7.86 1.47
CA PHE A 59 -7.12 7.41 0.35
C PHE A 59 -7.82 8.60 -0.28
N SER A 60 -8.01 8.58 -1.60
CA SER A 60 -8.76 9.64 -2.27
C SER A 60 -10.17 9.76 -1.67
N PRO A 61 -10.56 10.94 -1.14
CA PRO A 61 -11.92 11.16 -0.66
C PRO A 61 -12.90 11.35 -1.82
N PHE A 62 -12.42 11.44 -3.07
CA PHE A 62 -13.20 11.70 -4.28
C PHE A 62 -13.63 10.43 -5.01
N GLY A 63 -13.51 9.26 -4.39
CA GLY A 63 -13.89 7.98 -5.00
C GLY A 63 -12.95 7.51 -6.12
N LEU A 64 -11.80 8.16 -6.32
CA LEU A 64 -10.79 7.70 -7.27
C LEU A 64 -10.11 6.43 -6.72
N PRO A 65 -9.80 5.44 -7.57
CA PRO A 65 -9.14 4.21 -7.15
C PRO A 65 -7.65 4.45 -6.96
N CYS A 66 -7.27 5.31 -6.02
CA CYS A 66 -5.89 5.65 -5.71
C CYS A 66 -5.72 6.09 -4.26
N PHE A 67 -4.47 6.10 -3.81
CA PHE A 67 -4.07 6.61 -2.50
C PHE A 67 -2.69 7.25 -2.55
N LEU A 68 -2.45 8.18 -1.65
CA LEU A 68 -1.16 8.83 -1.42
C LEU A 68 -0.39 8.11 -0.32
N ALA A 69 0.94 8.10 -0.46
CA ALA A 69 1.86 7.61 0.55
C ALA A 69 2.96 8.63 0.83
N GLY A 70 3.08 9.04 2.09
CA GLY A 70 4.15 9.92 2.58
C GLY A 70 5.30 9.10 3.17
N SER A 71 6.53 9.45 2.79
CA SER A 71 7.76 8.77 3.23
C SER A 71 8.56 9.64 4.20
N SER A 72 9.41 9.03 5.04
CA SER A 72 10.22 9.72 6.05
C SER A 72 11.26 10.69 5.46
N ASP A 73 11.61 10.52 4.19
CA ASP A 73 12.50 11.40 3.41
C ASP A 73 11.77 12.64 2.84
N GLY A 74 10.50 12.85 3.18
CA GLY A 74 9.67 13.95 2.70
C GLY A 74 9.03 13.72 1.33
N SER A 75 9.31 12.60 0.67
CA SER A 75 8.74 12.30 -0.65
C SER A 75 7.30 11.78 -0.55
N ILE A 76 6.49 12.15 -1.54
CA ILE A 76 5.09 11.72 -1.68
C ILE A 76 4.94 10.92 -2.98
N CYS A 77 4.21 9.81 -2.91
CA CYS A 77 3.87 9.02 -4.10
C CYS A 77 2.38 8.73 -4.18
N LEU A 78 1.86 8.76 -5.41
CA LEU A 78 0.51 8.37 -5.74
C LEU A 78 0.52 6.92 -6.26
N TYR A 79 -0.31 6.06 -5.68
CA TYR A 79 -0.48 4.68 -6.11
C TYR A 79 -1.90 4.45 -6.60
N GLY A 80 -2.04 3.81 -7.75
CA GLY A 80 -3.33 3.34 -8.27
C GLY A 80 -3.74 2.01 -7.64
N LEU A 81 -5.01 1.90 -7.24
CA LEU A 81 -5.68 0.65 -6.87
C LEU A 81 -6.15 -0.07 -8.13
N THR A 82 -5.24 -0.37 -9.05
CA THR A 82 -5.57 -1.21 -10.19
C THR A 82 -5.72 -2.64 -9.70
N GLN A 83 -6.93 -3.18 -9.76
CA GLN A 83 -7.10 -4.64 -9.74
C GLN A 83 -6.48 -5.14 -11.04
N GLY A 84 -5.26 -5.64 -10.97
CA GLY A 84 -4.66 -6.30 -12.12
C GLY A 84 -5.58 -7.45 -12.52
N LYS A 85 -6.32 -7.32 -13.63
CA LYS A 85 -6.58 -8.48 -14.48
C LYS A 85 -5.19 -9.03 -14.80
N GLY A 86 -4.81 -10.13 -14.18
CA GLY A 86 -3.62 -10.87 -14.60
C GLY A 86 -3.74 -11.16 -16.11
N PRO A 87 -2.62 -11.34 -16.83
CA PRO A 87 -2.61 -11.51 -18.29
C PRO A 87 -3.20 -12.85 -18.78
N PHE A 88 -4.02 -13.52 -17.98
CA PHE A 88 -4.67 -14.78 -18.31
C PHE A 88 -6.17 -14.66 -18.04
N HIS A 89 -6.90 -14.03 -18.95
CA HIS A 89 -8.33 -14.25 -19.22
C HIS A 89 -8.69 -13.62 -20.56
#